data_AF-A0A6G1D172-F1
#
_entry.id   AF-A0A6G1D172-F1
#
_cell.length_a   1.000
_cell.length_b   1.000
_cell.length_c   1.000
_cell.angle_alpha   90.00
_cell.angle_beta   90.00
_cell.angle_gamma   90.00
#
_symmetry.space_group_name_H-M   'P 1'
#
loop_
_entity.id
_entity.type
_entity.pdbx_description
1 polymer ?
#
loop_
_entity_poly.entity_id
_entity_poly.type
_entity_poly.pdbx_seq_one_letter_code
_entity_poly.pdbx_strand_id
1 'polypeptide(L)'
;MAGEILSSSGWHQNDLVFWMTEAPFVPRERLFKHQQYFRNVPKQTYMKGRYDVITSVAIPLVLAGTSLFLIGRGIYNMSHGIGKKE
;
A
#
# COMPACT_ATOMS: atom_id res chain seq x y z
N MET A 1 16.19 -56.82 -15.33
CA MET A 1 16.85 -55.61 -15.87
C MET A 1 15.76 -54.57 -16.01
N ALA A 2 15.46 -53.90 -14.90
CA ALA A 2 14.43 -52.88 -14.80
C ALA A 2 15.02 -51.57 -15.34
N GLY A 3 14.41 -50.99 -16.37
CA GLY A 3 14.99 -49.81 -16.99
C GLY A 3 14.18 -49.23 -18.13
N GLU A 4 12.88 -49.02 -17.96
CA GLU A 4 12.14 -48.03 -18.76
C GLU A 4 11.26 -47.20 -17.83
N ILE A 5 11.94 -46.22 -17.24
CA ILE A 5 11.42 -45.14 -16.40
C ILE A 5 10.75 -44.10 -17.31
N LEU A 6 9.50 -43.76 -16.96
CA LEU A 6 8.90 -42.40 -17.03
C LEU A 6 9.45 -41.46 -18.12
N SER A 7 8.79 -41.40 -19.27
CA SER A 7 8.99 -40.30 -20.25
C SER A 7 7.70 -40.00 -21.01
N SER A 8 6.65 -39.52 -20.31
CA SER A 8 5.43 -39.04 -20.97
C SER A 8 4.76 -37.86 -20.25
N SER A 9 5.55 -36.93 -19.70
CA SER A 9 5.04 -35.69 -19.07
C SER A 9 5.77 -34.42 -19.54
N GLY A 10 6.35 -34.46 -20.75
CA GLY A 10 7.19 -33.39 -21.31
C GLY A 10 6.47 -32.39 -22.23
N TRP A 11 5.15 -32.47 -22.37
CA TRP A 11 4.38 -31.54 -23.20
C TRP A 11 3.39 -30.79 -22.28
N HIS A 12 3.25 -29.48 -22.50
CA HIS A 12 2.36 -28.51 -21.80
C HIS A 12 2.96 -27.49 -20.82
N GLN A 13 4.28 -27.25 -20.79
CA GLN A 13 4.77 -26.01 -20.15
C GLN A 13 4.73 -24.80 -21.08
N ASN A 14 4.98 -24.99 -22.38
CA ASN A 14 5.06 -23.89 -23.34
C ASN A 14 3.69 -23.40 -23.83
N ASP A 15 2.67 -24.27 -23.84
CA ASP A 15 1.32 -23.90 -24.28
C ASP A 15 0.64 -22.94 -23.29
N LEU A 16 0.86 -23.12 -21.99
CA LEU A 16 0.25 -22.28 -20.95
C LEU A 16 0.73 -20.82 -21.00
N VAL A 17 1.94 -20.58 -21.51
CA VAL A 17 2.50 -19.23 -21.67
C VAL A 17 1.84 -18.49 -22.84
N PHE A 18 1.49 -19.21 -23.91
CA PHE A 18 0.87 -18.64 -25.11
C PHE A 18 -0.55 -18.11 -24.83
N TRP A 19 -1.34 -18.80 -24.00
CA TRP A 19 -2.71 -18.42 -23.65
C TRP A 19 -2.83 -17.28 -22.61
N MET A 20 -1.72 -16.73 -22.11
CA MET A 20 -1.70 -15.66 -21.09
C MET A 20 -1.22 -14.30 -21.61
N THR A 21 -1.05 -14.11 -22.92
CA THR A 21 -0.39 -12.91 -23.45
C THR A 21 -1.38 -11.92 -24.06
N GLU A 22 -2.40 -11.50 -23.30
CA GLU A 22 -3.05 -10.22 -23.58
C GLU A 22 -2.15 -9.11 -23.05
N ALA A 23 -1.77 -8.16 -23.91
CA ALA A 23 -0.99 -7.03 -23.47
C ALA A 23 -1.84 -6.18 -22.51
N PRO A 24 -1.29 -5.75 -21.35
CA PRO A 24 -2.05 -4.96 -20.40
C PRO A 24 -2.56 -3.67 -21.07
N PHE A 25 -3.73 -3.19 -20.64
CA PHE A 25 -4.39 -1.98 -21.18
C PHE A 25 -3.52 -0.71 -21.16
N VAL A 26 -2.47 -0.69 -20.32
CA VAL A 26 -1.52 0.42 -20.23
C VAL A 26 -0.11 -0.12 -20.50
N PRO A 27 0.68 0.56 -21.36
CA PRO A 27 2.03 0.14 -21.66
C PRO A 27 2.95 0.24 -20.42
N ARG A 28 3.87 -0.72 -20.31
CA ARG A 28 4.65 -0.95 -19.09
C ARG A 28 5.75 0.10 -18.88
N GLU A 29 6.08 0.93 -19.87
CA GLU A 29 7.13 1.96 -19.72
C GLU A 29 6.82 2.95 -18.60
N ARG A 30 5.53 3.27 -18.37
CA ARG A 30 5.15 4.13 -17.24
C ARG A 30 5.46 3.47 -15.90
N LEU A 31 5.22 2.17 -15.76
CA LEU A 31 5.51 1.42 -14.54
C LEU A 31 7.01 1.35 -14.27
N PHE A 32 7.82 1.06 -15.30
CA PHE A 32 9.28 1.04 -15.16
C PHE A 32 9.86 2.40 -14.72
N LYS A 33 9.32 3.50 -15.24
CA LYS A 33 9.72 4.86 -14.80
C LYS A 33 9.41 5.10 -13.31
N HIS A 34 8.23 4.70 -12.85
CA HIS A 34 7.87 4.84 -11.42
C HIS A 34 8.69 3.89 -10.54
N GLN A 35 8.94 2.65 -10.99
CA GLN A 35 9.77 1.68 -10.28
C GLN A 35 11.21 2.19 -10.12
N GLN A 36 11.80 2.75 -11.18
CA GLN A 36 13.14 3.34 -11.10
C GLN A 36 13.16 4.56 -10.16
N TYR A 37 12.16 5.43 -10.26
CA TYR A 37 12.02 6.58 -9.35
C TYR A 37 11.95 6.15 -7.88
N PHE A 38 11.03 5.26 -7.52
CA PHE A 38 10.81 4.83 -6.14
C PHE A 38 11.87 3.87 -5.58
N ARG A 39 12.66 3.22 -6.45
CA ARG A 39 13.82 2.42 -6.05
C ARG A 39 15.02 3.30 -5.69
N ASN A 40 15.20 4.42 -6.38
CA ASN A 40 16.36 5.29 -6.19
C ASN A 40 16.21 6.29 -5.04
N VAL A 41 15.02 6.42 -4.44
CA VAL A 41 14.77 7.32 -3.31
C VAL A 41 15.13 6.63 -1.99
N PRO A 42 16.15 7.10 -1.25
CA PRO A 42 16.55 6.53 0.03
C PRO A 42 15.64 7.06 1.16
N LYS A 43 14.34 6.75 1.11
CA LYS A 43 13.35 7.11 2.14
C LYS A 43 12.46 5.90 2.49
N GLN A 44 11.89 5.92 3.70
CA GLN A 44 10.90 4.93 4.10
C GLN A 44 9.63 5.00 3.22
N THR A 45 8.93 3.88 3.10
CA THR A 45 7.84 3.67 2.12
C THR A 45 6.77 4.77 2.14
N TYR A 46 6.40 5.26 3.32
CA TYR A 46 5.36 6.29 3.48
C TYR A 46 5.86 7.73 3.25
N MET A 47 7.14 7.94 2.91
CA MET A 47 7.72 9.25 2.61
C MET A 47 8.37 9.32 1.23
N LYS A 48 8.10 8.33 0.38
CA LYS A 48 8.71 8.23 -0.96
C LYS A 48 8.12 9.25 -1.92
N GLY A 49 6.81 9.42 -1.92
CA GLY A 49 6.12 10.45 -2.69
C GLY A 49 6.05 11.79 -1.95
N ARG A 50 6.06 12.89 -2.71
CA ARG A 50 5.76 14.23 -2.16
C ARG A 50 4.34 14.30 -1.60
N TYR A 51 3.40 13.60 -2.25
CA TYR A 51 2.02 13.49 -1.78
C TYR A 51 1.90 12.59 -0.55
N ASP A 52 2.76 11.59 -0.41
CA ASP A 52 2.73 10.67 0.73
C ASP A 52 3.02 11.39 2.05
N VAL A 53 3.83 12.45 2.04
CA VAL A 53 4.07 13.28 3.25
C VAL A 53 2.78 13.97 3.71
N ILE A 54 1.97 14.44 2.77
CA ILE A 54 0.70 15.12 3.10
C ILE A 54 -0.28 14.10 3.68
N THR A 55 -0.41 12.93 3.05
CA THR A 55 -1.42 11.92 3.43
C THR A 55 -1.02 11.09 4.63
N SER A 56 0.28 10.81 4.84
CA SER A 56 0.74 9.98 5.95
C SER A 56 1.19 10.77 7.19
N VAL A 57 1.59 12.03 7.03
CA VAL A 57 2.08 12.86 8.14
C VAL A 57 1.14 14.02 8.43
N ALA A 58 0.89 14.90 7.47
CA ALA A 58 0.16 16.15 7.76
C ALA A 58 -1.30 15.90 8.16
N ILE A 59 -2.06 15.15 7.35
CA ILE A 59 -3.48 14.86 7.62
C ILE A 59 -3.65 14.07 8.92
N PRO A 60 -2.93 12.94 9.14
CA PRO A 60 -3.09 12.16 10.35
C PRO A 60 -2.65 12.90 11.60
N LEU A 61 -1.58 13.72 11.53
CA LEU A 61 -1.08 14.47 12.69
C LEU A 61 -2.07 15.56 13.11
N VAL A 62 -2.59 16.33 12.16
CA VAL A 62 -3.62 17.34 12.46
C VAL A 62 -4.88 16.68 13.02
N LEU A 63 -5.34 15.59 12.40
CA LEU A 63 -6.52 14.87 12.85
C LEU A 63 -6.33 14.25 14.26
N ALA A 64 -5.17 13.66 14.53
CA ALA A 64 -4.86 13.12 15.84
C ALA A 64 -4.78 14.23 16.89
N GLY A 65 -4.13 15.35 16.57
CA GLY A 65 -4.03 16.51 17.45
C GLY A 65 -5.40 17.09 17.80
N THR A 66 -6.27 17.30 16.81
CA THR A 66 -7.63 17.81 17.05
C THR A 66 -8.47 16.82 17.85
N SER A 67 -8.37 15.52 17.55
CA SER A 67 -9.08 14.46 18.27
C SER A 67 -8.66 14.43 19.74
N LEU A 68 -7.35 14.41 20.02
CA LEU A 68 -6.82 14.42 21.38
C LEU A 68 -7.23 15.68 22.15
N PHE A 69 -7.21 16.84 21.50
CA PHE A 69 -7.67 18.09 22.10
C PHE A 69 -9.14 18.03 22.51
N LEU A 70 -10.02 17.54 21.64
CA LEU A 70 -11.44 17.40 21.93
C LEU A 70 -11.71 16.37 23.03
N ILE A 71 -10.99 15.24 23.03
CA ILE A 71 -11.06 14.24 24.09
C ILE A 71 -10.65 14.86 25.43
N GLY A 72 -9.53 15.56 25.48
CA GLY A 72 -9.04 16.22 26.70
C GLY A 72 -10.04 17.26 27.23
N ARG A 73 -10.59 18.09 26.35
CA ARG A 73 -11.67 19.05 26.70
C ARG A 73 -12.93 18.35 27.20
N GLY A 74 -13.32 17.25 26.58
CA GLY A 74 -14.47 16.45 26.99
C GLY A 74 -14.29 15.90 28.40
N ILE A 75 -13.16 15.24 28.66
CA ILE A 75 -12.81 14.70 29.98
C ILE A 75 -12.75 15.82 31.03
N TYR A 76 -12.12 16.94 30.72
CA TYR A 76 -12.03 18.09 31.63
C TYR A 76 -13.40 18.65 32.00
N ASN A 77 -14.28 18.85 31.00
CA ASN A 77 -15.62 19.37 31.23
C ASN A 77 -16.45 18.40 32.08
N MET A 78 -16.34 17.08 31.81
CA MET A 78 -17.02 16.04 32.61
C MET A 78 -16.50 16.00 34.05
N SER A 79 -15.18 16.07 34.26
CA SER A 79 -14.57 16.00 35.60
C SER A 79 -14.86 17.21 36.47
N HIS A 80 -15.06 18.39 35.87
CA HIS A 80 -15.39 19.62 36.57
C HIS A 80 -16.90 19.91 36.62
N GLY A 81 -17.74 19.02 36.09
CA GLY A 81 -19.20 19.21 36.05
C GLY A 81 -19.65 20.41 35.19
N ILE A 82 -18.80 20.84 34.24
CA ILE A 82 -19.03 22.00 33.37
C ILE A 82 -19.78 21.54 32.11
N GLY A 83 -20.76 22.33 31.66
CA GLY A 83 -21.49 22.08 30.42
C GLY A 83 -22.76 21.23 30.58
N LYS A 84 -23.29 21.11 31.81
CA LYS A 84 -24.65 20.63 32.01
C LYS A 84 -25.61 21.61 31.33
N LYS A 85 -26.43 21.10 30.42
CA LYS A 85 -27.57 21.83 29.88
C LYS A 85 -28.67 21.77 30.93
N GLU A 86 -29.38 22.88 31.11
CA GLU A 86 -30.59 22.96 31.96
C GLU A 86 -31.61 21.87 31.61
#